data_AF-A0A939WZD3-F1
#
_entry.id   AF-A0A939WZD3-F1
#
_cell.length_a   1.000
_cell.length_b   1.000
_cell.length_c   1.000
_cell.angle_alpha   90.00
_cell.angle_beta   90.00
_cell.angle_gamma   90.00
#
_symmetry.space_group_name_H-M   'P 1'
#
loop_
_entity.id
_entity.type
_entity.pdbx_description
1 polymer ?
#
loop_
_entity_poly.entity_id
_entity_poly.type
_entity_poly.pdbx_seq_one_letter_code
_entity_poly.pdbx_strand_id
1 'polypeptide(L)'
;MKKETIISACVGLLLAGAAGYGYYGWNEERKTVTELEAQIEELKRKEMRSTVDRSVSAQMEEIANEQREISDEKREEALRQTRVANEMRLRSELERQNALEAERSAVASEKRAVEASAIADSQRVMAEHQRIQAEFSKRKADTLSYIALGRSLGSISTIQAQAGNDEMANMLSYASYLYTSRYGGDIHHPTIFQSLMQTSNSMTTWTEHAGAVMNIEYVKSMENKYVSISNYGEIILSERQGNRLLTQKLFNDSKYDFRDVETENDGSIYAVSRTGQVVVIGPDRKTVKILNVENIGHLMRLHHLHDNAMLVVGENGLAIVDEKRLMVRVSQPLPFTVATIARKNNDIILFDNQGMMHLLKGLDQYTTEKVPAPGKVTAYCYSQELGIEAFGMSDGTIWTVDKTGHLHKMLGHLSRISKLIIGEHLLYSSSYDGSVKLWVPTNEKAEPMTLVDTGNWIMHFDFDSTNKTFWMGDVKGNLTAVNISVPQMVDVIRKKIKRNLTTEEWNYYIGQDVPYETFAQ
;
A
#
# COMPACT_ATOMS: atom_id res chain seq x y z
N MET A 1 -71.42 -112.94 138.17
CA MET A 1 -71.86 -113.02 139.59
C MET A 1 -70.64 -112.83 140.49
N LYS A 2 -70.72 -111.92 141.47
CA LYS A 2 -69.98 -111.80 142.77
C LYS A 2 -68.42 -111.85 142.87
N LYS A 3 -67.91 -110.82 143.58
CA LYS A 3 -66.89 -110.76 144.66
C LYS A 3 -65.53 -111.49 144.54
N GLU A 4 -64.57 -110.87 143.84
CA GLU A 4 -63.11 -111.08 144.08
C GLU A 4 -62.27 -109.77 144.16
N THR A 5 -62.88 -108.58 144.11
CA THR A 5 -62.14 -107.32 143.85
C THR A 5 -61.97 -106.39 145.07
N ILE A 6 -61.80 -106.93 146.29
CA ILE A 6 -61.67 -106.10 147.52
C ILE A 6 -60.21 -105.99 148.01
N ILE A 7 -59.27 -106.82 147.54
CA ILE A 7 -57.86 -106.79 148.00
C ILE A 7 -57.00 -105.72 147.27
N SER A 8 -57.40 -105.22 146.09
CA SER A 8 -56.63 -104.17 145.39
C SER A 8 -56.87 -102.74 145.92
N ALA A 9 -57.91 -102.52 146.73
CA ALA A 9 -58.27 -101.17 147.19
C ALA A 9 -57.34 -100.63 148.29
N CYS A 10 -56.71 -101.49 149.10
CA CYS A 10 -55.90 -101.03 150.23
C CYS A 10 -54.45 -100.65 149.86
N VAL A 11 -53.90 -101.15 148.74
CA VAL A 11 -52.56 -100.75 148.27
C VAL A 11 -52.57 -99.37 147.59
N GLY A 12 -53.73 -98.93 147.09
CA GLY A 12 -53.89 -97.58 146.52
C GLY A 12 -53.79 -96.44 147.53
N LEU A 13 -54.09 -96.69 148.82
CA LEU A 13 -54.11 -95.65 149.85
C LEU A 13 -52.71 -95.28 150.38
N LEU A 14 -51.71 -96.15 150.25
CA LEU A 14 -50.32 -95.84 150.65
C LEU A 14 -49.54 -95.01 149.62
N LEU A 15 -49.94 -95.02 148.34
CA LEU A 15 -49.30 -94.23 147.28
C LEU A 15 -49.78 -92.77 147.24
N ALA A 16 -50.98 -92.47 147.76
CA ALA A 16 -51.49 -91.10 147.82
C ALA A 16 -50.81 -90.23 148.89
N GLY A 17 -50.31 -90.84 149.98
CA GLY A 17 -49.64 -90.12 151.06
C GLY A 17 -48.23 -89.61 150.72
N ALA A 18 -47.49 -90.31 149.85
CA ALA A 18 -46.14 -89.91 149.44
C ALA A 18 -46.12 -88.76 148.40
N ALA A 19 -47.20 -88.60 147.62
CA ALA A 19 -47.32 -87.53 146.63
C ALA A 19 -47.60 -86.15 147.27
N GLY A 20 -48.20 -86.11 148.46
CA GLY A 20 -48.56 -84.85 149.15
C GLY A 20 -47.36 -84.06 149.68
N TYR A 21 -46.29 -84.73 150.12
CA TYR A 21 -45.13 -84.05 150.72
C TYR A 21 -44.19 -83.45 149.66
N GLY A 22 -44.15 -84.03 148.44
CA GLY A 22 -43.41 -83.46 147.31
C GLY A 22 -44.01 -82.15 146.76
N TYR A 23 -45.30 -81.90 146.99
CA TYR A 23 -45.98 -80.71 146.48
C TYR A 23 -45.71 -79.45 147.33
N TYR A 24 -45.46 -79.61 148.64
CA TYR A 24 -45.23 -78.46 149.54
C TYR A 24 -43.83 -77.86 149.35
N GLY A 25 -42.81 -78.66 149.03
CA GLY A 25 -41.45 -78.18 148.77
C GLY A 25 -41.25 -77.43 147.44
N TRP A 26 -42.13 -77.63 146.45
CA TRP A 26 -42.01 -77.01 145.13
C TRP A 26 -42.50 -75.55 145.07
N ASN A 27 -43.28 -75.10 146.06
CA ASN A 27 -43.96 -73.80 145.99
C ASN A 27 -43.16 -72.64 146.61
N GLU A 28 -42.13 -72.92 147.42
CA GLU A 28 -41.35 -71.89 148.12
C GLU A 28 -40.21 -71.33 147.24
N GLU A 29 -39.68 -72.12 146.30
CA GLU A 29 -38.62 -71.71 145.35
C GLU A 29 -39.09 -70.78 144.22
N ARG A 30 -40.40 -70.73 143.92
CA ARG A 30 -40.92 -69.87 142.84
C ARG A 30 -41.05 -68.38 143.22
N LYS A 31 -41.04 -68.04 144.51
CA LYS A 31 -41.21 -66.64 144.95
C LYS A 31 -39.92 -65.82 144.90
N THR A 32 -38.74 -66.43 144.99
CA THR A 32 -37.45 -65.71 144.93
C THR A 32 -36.95 -65.49 143.50
N VAL A 33 -37.36 -66.32 142.53
CA VAL A 33 -36.97 -66.18 141.11
C VAL A 33 -37.64 -64.98 140.43
N THR A 34 -38.88 -64.65 140.83
CA THR A 34 -39.66 -63.57 140.19
C THR A 34 -39.17 -62.16 140.55
N GLU A 35 -38.48 -61.97 141.68
CA GLU A 35 -37.97 -60.65 142.11
C GLU A 35 -36.63 -60.29 141.44
N LEU A 36 -35.84 -61.29 141.01
CA LEU A 36 -34.60 -61.12 140.25
C LEU A 36 -34.84 -60.85 138.76
N GLU A 37 -35.93 -61.35 138.18
CA GLU A 37 -36.29 -61.12 136.78
C GLU A 37 -36.69 -59.65 136.52
N ALA A 38 -37.33 -58.98 137.50
CA ALA A 38 -37.76 -57.59 137.37
C ALA A 38 -36.58 -56.57 137.30
N GLN A 39 -35.45 -56.84 137.97
CA GLN A 39 -34.28 -55.93 137.94
C GLN A 39 -33.43 -56.06 136.65
N ILE A 40 -33.47 -57.22 135.99
CA ILE A 40 -32.73 -57.46 134.73
C ILE A 40 -33.40 -56.73 133.54
N GLU A 41 -34.71 -56.51 133.60
CA GLU A 41 -35.46 -55.90 132.50
C GLU A 41 -35.33 -54.36 132.45
N GLU A 42 -35.09 -53.71 133.59
CA GLU A 42 -34.83 -52.27 133.66
C GLU A 42 -33.44 -51.90 133.09
N LEU A 43 -32.43 -52.75 133.31
CA LEU A 43 -31.08 -52.56 132.75
C LEU A 43 -31.04 -52.80 131.23
N LYS A 44 -31.80 -53.77 130.70
CA LYS A 44 -31.89 -54.01 129.25
C LYS A 44 -32.53 -52.87 128.46
N ARG A 45 -33.49 -52.14 129.02
CA ARG A 45 -34.12 -50.99 128.32
C ARG A 45 -33.18 -49.79 128.17
N LYS A 46 -32.20 -49.62 129.07
CA LYS A 46 -31.29 -48.47 129.05
C LYS A 46 -30.15 -48.65 128.04
N GLU A 47 -29.71 -49.88 127.82
CA GLU A 47 -28.65 -50.22 126.86
C GLU A 47 -29.15 -50.15 125.40
N MET A 48 -30.40 -50.54 125.14
CA MET A 48 -30.97 -50.60 123.79
C MET A 48 -31.27 -49.22 123.16
N ARG A 49 -31.44 -48.15 123.96
CA ARG A 49 -31.63 -46.78 123.44
C ARG A 49 -30.31 -46.11 123.03
N SER A 50 -29.19 -46.47 123.66
CA SER A 50 -27.87 -45.89 123.34
C SER A 50 -27.28 -46.41 122.02
N THR A 51 -27.69 -47.59 121.56
CA THR A 51 -27.16 -48.20 120.33
C THR A 51 -27.88 -47.71 119.07
N VAL A 52 -29.19 -47.41 119.16
CA VAL A 52 -30.01 -46.95 118.04
C VAL A 52 -29.70 -45.50 117.63
N ASP A 53 -29.45 -44.60 118.58
CA ASP A 53 -29.10 -43.20 118.25
C ASP A 53 -27.73 -43.08 117.56
N ARG A 54 -26.81 -43.99 117.87
CA ARG A 54 -25.50 -44.08 117.21
C ARG A 54 -25.61 -44.61 115.78
N SER A 55 -26.50 -45.57 115.52
CA SER A 55 -26.67 -46.13 114.17
C SER A 55 -27.41 -45.17 113.21
N VAL A 56 -28.38 -44.40 113.72
CA VAL A 56 -29.12 -43.43 112.89
C VAL A 56 -28.26 -42.22 112.53
N SER A 57 -27.42 -41.73 113.46
CA SER A 57 -26.50 -40.60 113.16
C SER A 57 -25.43 -40.99 112.14
N ALA A 58 -24.91 -42.22 112.21
CA ALA A 58 -23.94 -42.73 111.23
C ALA A 58 -24.56 -42.85 109.82
N GLN A 59 -25.79 -43.36 109.72
CA GLN A 59 -26.51 -43.44 108.43
C GLN A 59 -26.84 -42.06 107.85
N MET A 60 -27.18 -41.08 108.69
CA MET A 60 -27.51 -39.72 108.23
C MET A 60 -26.28 -38.99 107.67
N GLU A 61 -25.11 -39.23 108.27
CA GLU A 61 -23.82 -38.70 107.80
C GLU A 61 -23.38 -39.36 106.48
N GLU A 62 -23.61 -40.67 106.33
CA GLU A 62 -23.34 -41.43 105.11
C GLU A 62 -24.20 -40.95 103.93
N ILE A 63 -25.51 -40.76 104.12
CA ILE A 63 -26.43 -40.26 103.08
C ILE A 63 -26.12 -38.81 102.69
N ALA A 64 -25.75 -37.96 103.64
CA ALA A 64 -25.37 -36.57 103.37
C ALA A 64 -24.06 -36.49 102.58
N ASN A 65 -23.12 -37.40 102.84
CA ASN A 65 -21.89 -37.52 102.07
C ASN A 65 -22.15 -38.04 100.65
N GLU A 66 -22.97 -39.08 100.48
CA GLU A 66 -23.34 -39.60 99.15
C GLU A 66 -24.07 -38.55 98.30
N GLN A 67 -25.03 -37.80 98.86
CA GLN A 67 -25.73 -36.74 98.10
C GLN A 67 -24.80 -35.60 97.69
N ARG A 68 -23.83 -35.26 98.53
CA ARG A 68 -22.81 -34.26 98.21
C ARG A 68 -21.90 -34.76 97.09
N GLU A 69 -21.47 -36.02 97.14
CA GLU A 69 -20.70 -36.67 96.09
C GLU A 69 -21.45 -36.66 94.75
N ILE A 70 -22.73 -37.05 94.72
CA ILE A 70 -23.55 -37.05 93.50
C ILE A 70 -23.77 -35.63 92.95
N SER A 71 -23.95 -34.64 93.83
CA SER A 71 -24.09 -33.23 93.43
C SER A 71 -22.79 -32.69 92.85
N ASP A 72 -21.66 -33.05 93.43
CA ASP A 72 -20.33 -32.65 92.96
C ASP A 72 -20.00 -33.35 91.63
N GLU A 73 -20.35 -34.63 91.46
CA GLU A 73 -20.22 -35.38 90.20
C GLU A 73 -21.06 -34.76 89.07
N LYS A 74 -22.35 -34.47 89.32
CA LYS A 74 -23.22 -33.81 88.32
C LYS A 74 -22.74 -32.41 87.98
N ARG A 75 -22.18 -31.69 88.95
CA ARG A 75 -21.59 -30.37 88.72
C ARG A 75 -20.32 -30.49 87.87
N GLU A 76 -19.46 -31.46 88.13
CA GLU A 76 -18.29 -31.74 87.30
C GLU A 76 -18.67 -32.16 85.88
N GLU A 77 -19.71 -32.98 85.71
CA GLU A 77 -20.19 -33.41 84.40
C GLU A 77 -20.82 -32.25 83.61
N ALA A 78 -21.63 -31.41 84.24
CA ALA A 78 -22.18 -30.20 83.63
C ALA A 78 -21.06 -29.20 83.25
N LEU A 79 -20.01 -29.09 84.07
CA LEU A 79 -18.83 -28.28 83.75
C LEU A 79 -18.04 -28.88 82.57
N ARG A 80 -17.92 -30.21 82.48
CA ARG A 80 -17.33 -30.88 81.31
C ARG A 80 -18.16 -30.66 80.05
N GLN A 81 -19.48 -30.82 80.11
CA GLN A 81 -20.36 -30.58 78.98
C GLN A 81 -20.33 -29.12 78.52
N THR A 82 -20.33 -28.17 79.45
CA THR A 82 -20.18 -26.74 79.14
C THR A 82 -18.82 -26.44 78.52
N ARG A 83 -17.75 -27.08 78.99
CA ARG A 83 -16.40 -26.95 78.41
C ARG A 83 -16.37 -27.48 76.98
N VAL A 84 -16.92 -28.67 76.74
CA VAL A 84 -17.00 -29.28 75.40
C VAL A 84 -17.88 -28.45 74.47
N ALA A 85 -19.01 -27.93 74.94
CA ALA A 85 -19.87 -27.03 74.17
C ALA A 85 -19.17 -25.71 73.80
N ASN A 86 -18.41 -25.13 74.73
CA ASN A 86 -17.62 -23.92 74.48
C ASN A 86 -16.46 -24.17 73.52
N GLU A 87 -15.76 -25.30 73.62
CA GLU A 87 -14.72 -25.70 72.67
C GLU A 87 -15.29 -25.95 71.27
N MET A 88 -16.45 -26.60 71.16
CA MET A 88 -17.14 -26.78 69.87
C MET A 88 -17.59 -25.46 69.28
N ARG A 89 -18.13 -24.53 70.08
CA ARG A 89 -18.49 -23.19 69.62
C ARG A 89 -17.27 -22.43 69.11
N LEU A 90 -16.16 -22.48 69.87
CA LEU A 90 -14.91 -21.81 69.48
C LEU A 90 -14.34 -22.39 68.17
N ARG A 91 -14.37 -23.71 67.99
CA ARG A 91 -14.00 -24.36 66.73
C ARG A 91 -14.89 -23.95 65.57
N SER A 92 -16.22 -23.92 65.77
CA SER A 92 -17.16 -23.52 64.73
C SER A 92 -16.97 -22.04 64.33
N GLU A 93 -16.69 -21.16 65.30
CA GLU A 93 -16.39 -19.75 65.04
C GLU A 93 -15.06 -19.60 64.25
N LEU A 94 -14.04 -20.39 64.62
CA LEU A 94 -12.75 -20.42 63.93
C LEU A 94 -12.88 -20.97 62.51
N GLU A 95 -13.62 -22.05 62.31
CA GLU A 95 -13.92 -22.61 60.98
C GLU A 95 -14.69 -21.62 60.12
N ARG A 96 -15.67 -20.91 60.69
CA ARG A 96 -16.40 -19.85 60.00
C ARG A 96 -15.49 -18.70 59.60
N GLN A 97 -14.58 -18.26 60.48
CA GLN A 97 -13.59 -17.23 60.14
C GLN A 97 -12.67 -17.69 59.01
N ASN A 98 -12.16 -18.93 59.10
CA ASN A 98 -11.33 -19.51 58.04
C ASN A 98 -12.07 -19.62 56.71
N ALA A 99 -13.36 -20.00 56.72
CA ALA A 99 -14.19 -20.07 55.52
C ALA A 99 -14.43 -18.68 54.89
N LEU A 100 -14.67 -17.65 55.70
CA LEU A 100 -14.82 -16.27 55.22
C LEU A 100 -13.51 -15.71 54.66
N GLU A 101 -12.37 -16.04 55.26
CA GLU A 101 -11.07 -15.64 54.76
C GLU A 101 -10.71 -16.37 53.45
N ALA A 102 -11.06 -17.66 53.35
CA ALA A 102 -10.96 -18.42 52.12
C ALA A 102 -11.86 -17.83 51.01
N GLU A 103 -13.10 -17.45 51.31
CA GLU A 103 -14.01 -16.79 50.37
C GLU A 103 -13.45 -15.42 49.91
N ARG A 104 -12.98 -14.58 50.83
CA ARG A 104 -12.36 -13.30 50.49
C ARG A 104 -11.13 -13.46 49.61
N SER A 105 -10.29 -14.45 49.90
CA SER A 105 -9.10 -14.73 49.09
C SER A 105 -9.48 -15.28 47.71
N ALA A 106 -10.52 -16.12 47.61
CA ALA A 106 -11.05 -16.62 46.34
C ALA A 106 -11.62 -15.48 45.49
N VAL A 107 -12.46 -14.61 46.04
CA VAL A 107 -13.02 -13.44 45.34
C VAL A 107 -11.91 -12.47 44.90
N ALA A 108 -10.91 -12.24 45.76
CA ALA A 108 -9.76 -11.41 45.38
C ALA A 108 -8.93 -12.05 44.24
N SER A 109 -8.80 -13.38 44.24
CA SER A 109 -8.12 -14.12 43.16
C SER A 109 -8.90 -14.07 41.84
N GLU A 110 -10.22 -14.23 41.89
CA GLU A 110 -11.10 -14.15 40.74
C GLU A 110 -11.06 -12.76 40.11
N LYS A 111 -11.16 -11.71 40.92
CA LYS A 111 -11.06 -10.33 40.44
C LYS A 111 -9.72 -10.07 39.75
N ARG A 112 -8.61 -10.52 40.32
CA ARG A 112 -7.28 -10.42 39.69
C ARG A 112 -7.21 -11.22 38.39
N ALA A 113 -7.83 -12.40 38.32
CA ALA A 113 -7.88 -13.20 37.11
C ALA A 113 -8.68 -12.52 36.00
N VAL A 114 -9.82 -11.89 36.33
CA VAL A 114 -10.63 -11.11 35.38
C VAL A 114 -9.87 -9.87 34.89
N GLU A 115 -9.25 -9.11 35.78
CA GLU A 115 -8.43 -7.94 35.42
C GLU A 115 -7.23 -8.35 34.54
N ALA A 116 -6.54 -9.43 34.90
CA ALA A 116 -5.44 -9.97 34.10
C ALA A 116 -5.92 -10.45 32.72
N SER A 117 -7.10 -11.10 32.64
CA SER A 117 -7.71 -11.50 31.37
C SER A 117 -8.06 -10.30 30.51
N ALA A 118 -8.65 -9.24 31.08
CA ALA A 118 -8.99 -8.02 30.37
C ALA A 118 -7.75 -7.30 29.81
N ILE A 119 -6.67 -7.24 30.60
CA ILE A 119 -5.38 -6.70 30.16
C ILE A 119 -4.79 -7.57 29.05
N ALA A 120 -4.83 -8.90 29.20
CA ALA A 120 -4.34 -9.83 28.18
C ALA A 120 -5.12 -9.71 26.86
N ASP A 121 -6.44 -9.55 26.92
CA ASP A 121 -7.29 -9.32 25.75
C ASP A 121 -6.96 -7.99 25.06
N SER A 122 -6.80 -6.90 25.84
CA SER A 122 -6.37 -5.61 25.29
C SER A 122 -5.00 -5.71 24.63
N GLN A 123 -4.04 -6.40 25.25
CA GLN A 123 -2.70 -6.60 24.69
C GLN A 123 -2.74 -7.46 23.43
N ARG A 124 -3.58 -8.50 23.39
CA ARG A 124 -3.79 -9.33 22.20
C ARG A 124 -4.33 -8.50 21.03
N VAL A 125 -5.31 -7.63 21.28
CA VAL A 125 -5.88 -6.73 20.25
C VAL A 125 -4.82 -5.75 19.74
N MET A 126 -4.02 -5.16 20.64
CA MET A 126 -2.92 -4.26 20.25
C MET A 126 -1.84 -4.98 19.44
N ALA A 127 -1.44 -6.18 19.86
CA ALA A 127 -0.47 -7.01 19.15
C ALA A 127 -0.97 -7.42 17.76
N GLU A 128 -2.26 -7.75 17.62
CA GLU A 128 -2.85 -8.08 16.32
C GLU A 128 -2.90 -6.87 15.40
N HIS A 129 -3.27 -5.69 15.91
CA HIS A 129 -3.21 -4.44 15.13
C HIS A 129 -1.78 -4.11 14.67
N GLN A 130 -0.80 -4.27 15.56
CA GLN A 130 0.62 -4.10 15.22
C GLN A 130 1.08 -5.13 14.18
N ARG A 131 0.65 -6.39 14.26
CA ARG A 131 0.94 -7.44 13.29
C ARG A 131 0.38 -7.09 11.91
N ILE A 132 -0.88 -6.65 11.83
CA ILE A 132 -1.51 -6.23 10.57
C ILE A 132 -0.77 -5.04 9.96
N GLN A 133 -0.41 -4.05 10.77
CA GLN A 133 0.32 -2.87 10.30
C GLN A 133 1.75 -3.19 9.87
N ALA A 134 2.43 -4.10 10.56
CA ALA A 134 3.75 -4.60 10.19
C ALA A 134 3.70 -5.39 8.88
N GLU A 135 2.68 -6.24 8.70
CA GLU A 135 2.48 -7.01 7.47
C GLU A 135 2.16 -6.09 6.27
N PHE A 136 1.30 -5.09 6.45
CA PHE A 136 1.03 -4.07 5.44
C PHE A 136 2.27 -3.25 5.09
N SER A 137 3.04 -2.81 6.10
CA SER A 137 4.27 -2.05 5.90
C SER A 137 5.34 -2.88 5.18
N LYS A 138 5.45 -4.18 5.50
CA LYS A 138 6.32 -5.13 4.80
C LYS A 138 5.93 -5.25 3.33
N ARG A 139 4.65 -5.51 3.02
CA ARG A 139 4.17 -5.58 1.62
C ARG A 139 4.47 -4.30 0.82
N LYS A 140 4.25 -3.14 1.44
CA LYS A 140 4.56 -1.84 0.82
C LYS A 140 6.07 -1.64 0.61
N ALA A 141 6.88 -2.01 1.60
CA ALA A 141 8.34 -1.95 1.52
C ALA A 141 8.87 -2.88 0.44
N ASP A 142 8.37 -4.11 0.37
CA ASP A 142 8.72 -5.10 -0.67
C ASP A 142 8.39 -4.55 -2.06
N THR A 143 7.17 -4.01 -2.25
CA THR A 143 6.76 -3.40 -3.53
C THR A 143 7.69 -2.26 -3.96
N LEU A 144 8.00 -1.34 -3.05
CA LEU A 144 8.91 -0.22 -3.31
C LEU A 144 10.34 -0.70 -3.58
N SER A 145 10.78 -1.75 -2.87
CA SER A 145 12.08 -2.39 -3.06
C SER A 145 12.19 -2.97 -4.47
N TYR A 146 11.16 -3.67 -4.96
CA TYR A 146 11.16 -4.23 -6.31
C TYR A 146 11.08 -3.16 -7.41
N ILE A 147 10.36 -2.05 -7.19
CA ILE A 147 10.39 -0.92 -8.13
C ILE A 147 11.79 -0.29 -8.18
N ALA A 148 12.44 -0.11 -7.02
CA ALA A 148 13.80 0.40 -6.96
C ALA A 148 14.80 -0.56 -7.62
N LEU A 149 14.62 -1.87 -7.42
CA LEU A 149 15.38 -2.91 -8.10
C LEU A 149 15.22 -2.80 -9.62
N GLY A 150 13.99 -2.66 -10.12
CA GLY A 150 13.72 -2.45 -11.54
C GLY A 150 14.51 -1.28 -12.12
N ARG A 151 14.50 -0.12 -11.44
CA ARG A 151 15.29 1.06 -11.84
C ARG A 151 16.80 0.78 -11.84
N SER A 152 17.32 0.11 -10.81
CA SER A 152 18.73 -0.26 -10.72
C SER A 152 19.14 -1.16 -11.90
N LEU A 153 18.34 -2.20 -12.19
CA LEU A 153 18.57 -3.11 -13.31
C LEU A 153 18.55 -2.39 -14.66
N GLY A 154 17.65 -1.42 -14.85
CA GLY A 154 17.62 -0.58 -16.06
C GLY A 154 18.91 0.23 -16.23
N SER A 155 19.40 0.84 -15.14
CA SER A 155 20.65 1.62 -15.18
C SER A 155 21.85 0.74 -15.51
N ILE A 156 21.93 -0.44 -14.88
CA ILE A 156 23.02 -1.40 -15.11
C ILE A 156 22.94 -1.93 -16.55
N SER A 157 21.74 -2.19 -17.07
CA SER A 157 21.54 -2.62 -18.46
C SER A 157 22.12 -1.62 -19.46
N THR A 158 21.85 -0.33 -19.30
CA THR A 158 22.44 0.73 -20.14
C THR A 158 23.96 0.73 -20.09
N ILE A 159 24.55 0.58 -18.90
CA ILE A 159 26.01 0.50 -18.72
C ILE A 159 26.57 -0.75 -19.42
N GLN A 160 25.93 -1.91 -19.26
CA GLN A 160 26.36 -3.16 -19.91
C GLN A 160 26.27 -3.05 -21.44
N ALA A 161 25.23 -2.43 -21.97
CA ALA A 161 25.09 -2.18 -23.40
C ALA A 161 26.19 -1.23 -23.92
N GLN A 162 26.52 -0.18 -23.17
CA GLN A 162 27.63 0.73 -23.52
C GLN A 162 29.00 0.02 -23.49
N ALA A 163 29.17 -0.97 -22.61
CA ALA A 163 30.37 -1.80 -22.54
C ALA A 163 30.44 -2.88 -23.64
N GLY A 164 29.40 -3.02 -24.49
CA GLY A 164 29.32 -4.04 -25.54
C GLY A 164 28.82 -5.41 -25.06
N ASN A 165 28.35 -5.52 -23.81
CA ASN A 165 27.82 -6.76 -23.24
C ASN A 165 26.32 -6.91 -23.53
N ASP A 166 25.97 -7.01 -24.82
CA ASP A 166 24.58 -6.96 -25.29
C ASP A 166 23.69 -8.07 -24.70
N GLU A 167 24.21 -9.29 -24.55
CA GLU A 167 23.45 -10.41 -23.98
C GLU A 167 23.00 -10.11 -22.54
N MET A 168 23.94 -9.65 -21.71
CA MET A 168 23.67 -9.26 -20.33
C MET A 168 22.72 -8.07 -20.28
N ALA A 169 22.97 -7.06 -21.11
CA ALA A 169 22.14 -5.87 -21.18
C ALA A 169 20.68 -6.20 -21.53
N ASN A 170 20.44 -7.10 -22.49
CA ASN A 170 19.10 -7.55 -22.87
C ASN A 170 18.37 -8.22 -21.70
N MET A 171 19.03 -9.13 -20.98
CA MET A 171 18.45 -9.81 -19.82
C MET A 171 18.12 -8.82 -18.69
N LEU A 172 19.03 -7.91 -18.37
CA LEU A 172 18.82 -6.89 -17.34
C LEU A 172 17.72 -5.89 -17.72
N SER A 173 17.63 -5.49 -18.99
CA SER A 173 16.57 -4.59 -19.45
C SER A 173 15.20 -5.26 -19.37
N TYR A 174 15.12 -6.55 -19.70
CA TYR A 174 13.89 -7.29 -19.58
C TYR A 174 13.47 -7.49 -18.11
N ALA A 175 14.43 -7.82 -17.23
CA ALA A 175 14.19 -7.91 -15.79
C ALA A 175 13.71 -6.56 -15.22
N SER A 176 14.36 -5.46 -15.59
CA SER A 176 13.98 -4.09 -15.22
C SER A 176 12.50 -3.80 -15.52
N TYR A 177 12.07 -4.08 -16.75
CA TYR A 177 10.66 -3.96 -17.15
C TYR A 177 9.74 -4.91 -16.37
N LEU A 178 10.14 -6.18 -16.24
CA LEU A 178 9.33 -7.22 -15.58
C LEU A 178 9.03 -6.86 -14.12
N TYR A 179 10.05 -6.50 -13.34
CA TYR A 179 9.88 -6.09 -11.94
C TYR A 179 9.04 -4.82 -11.85
N THR A 180 9.32 -3.82 -12.68
CA THR A 180 8.57 -2.56 -12.63
C THR A 180 7.09 -2.77 -12.96
N SER A 181 6.79 -3.49 -14.04
CA SER A 181 5.42 -3.77 -14.48
C SER A 181 4.66 -4.64 -13.46
N ARG A 182 5.29 -5.71 -12.95
CA ARG A 182 4.68 -6.64 -11.98
C ARG A 182 4.28 -5.95 -10.67
N TYR A 183 5.08 -4.98 -10.22
CA TYR A 183 4.85 -4.28 -8.95
C TYR A 183 4.17 -2.90 -9.13
N GLY A 184 3.60 -2.63 -10.31
CA GLY A 184 2.83 -1.40 -10.57
C GLY A 184 3.66 -0.12 -10.58
N GLY A 185 4.96 -0.23 -10.87
CA GLY A 185 5.84 0.91 -11.06
C GLY A 185 5.64 1.59 -12.42
N ASP A 186 6.18 2.80 -12.55
CA ASP A 186 6.14 3.56 -13.80
C ASP A 186 7.12 2.98 -14.83
N ILE A 187 6.59 2.29 -15.85
CA ILE A 187 7.35 1.72 -16.96
C ILE A 187 7.97 2.78 -17.89
N HIS A 188 7.46 4.00 -17.84
CA HIS A 188 8.02 5.12 -18.58
C HIS A 188 9.15 5.80 -17.81
N HIS A 189 9.42 5.43 -16.55
CA HIS A 189 10.53 6.01 -15.79
C HIS A 189 11.83 6.08 -16.62
N PRO A 190 12.56 7.22 -16.65
CA PRO A 190 13.63 7.47 -17.62
C PRO A 190 14.64 6.35 -17.76
N THR A 191 15.12 5.81 -16.64
CA THR A 191 16.08 4.71 -16.60
C THR A 191 15.59 3.42 -17.26
N ILE A 192 14.30 3.11 -17.14
CA ILE A 192 13.70 1.88 -17.69
C ILE A 192 13.44 2.08 -19.18
N PHE A 193 12.87 3.22 -19.54
CA PHE A 193 12.59 3.54 -20.93
C PHE A 193 13.88 3.60 -21.77
N GLN A 194 14.93 4.23 -21.25
CA GLN A 194 16.24 4.31 -21.90
C GLN A 194 16.90 2.94 -22.07
N SER A 195 16.82 2.06 -21.06
CA SER A 195 17.38 0.71 -21.17
C SER A 195 16.65 -0.09 -22.25
N LEU A 196 15.32 0.00 -22.31
CA LEU A 196 14.50 -0.64 -23.34
C LEU A 196 14.80 -0.10 -24.74
N MET A 197 14.86 1.22 -24.89
CA MET A 197 15.18 1.92 -26.14
C MET A 197 16.51 1.45 -26.73
N GLN A 198 17.56 1.42 -25.90
CA GLN A 198 18.91 1.04 -26.31
C GLN A 198 18.98 -0.44 -26.68
N THR A 199 18.51 -1.34 -25.80
CA THR A 199 18.62 -2.80 -26.01
C THR A 199 17.70 -3.33 -27.10
N SER A 200 16.56 -2.67 -27.36
CA SER A 200 15.68 -3.03 -28.47
C SER A 200 16.21 -2.57 -29.84
N ASN A 201 17.17 -1.64 -29.91
CA ASN A 201 17.58 -0.94 -31.14
C ASN A 201 16.39 -0.18 -31.79
N SER A 202 15.59 0.50 -30.97
CA SER A 202 14.37 1.19 -31.41
C SER A 202 14.61 2.48 -32.20
N MET A 203 15.87 2.91 -32.29
CA MET A 203 16.30 4.08 -33.05
C MET A 203 17.00 3.64 -34.33
N THR A 204 16.56 4.16 -35.47
CA THR A 204 17.24 3.98 -36.76
C THR A 204 17.48 5.34 -37.41
N THR A 205 18.70 5.56 -37.89
CA THR A 205 19.13 6.83 -38.48
C THR A 205 19.64 6.63 -39.90
N TRP A 206 19.24 7.50 -40.81
CA TRP A 206 19.65 7.52 -42.22
C TRP A 206 20.16 8.91 -42.59
N THR A 207 21.28 8.99 -43.30
CA THR A 207 21.88 10.26 -43.76
C THR A 207 21.55 10.45 -45.23
N GLU A 208 20.40 11.05 -45.51
CA GLU A 208 19.85 11.17 -46.88
C GLU A 208 20.01 12.57 -47.48
N HIS A 209 20.19 13.60 -46.64
CA HIS A 209 20.29 15.00 -47.04
C HIS A 209 21.71 15.54 -46.89
N ALA A 210 22.11 16.44 -47.79
CA ALA A 210 23.39 17.14 -47.72
C ALA A 210 23.36 18.31 -46.70
N GLY A 211 22.17 18.81 -46.37
CA GLY A 211 21.96 19.87 -45.39
C GLY A 211 20.98 19.49 -44.28
N ALA A 212 20.70 20.45 -43.41
CA ALA A 212 19.78 20.31 -42.29
C ALA A 212 18.38 19.90 -42.77
N VAL A 213 17.80 18.85 -42.17
CA VAL A 213 16.43 18.42 -42.47
C VAL A 213 15.45 19.37 -41.81
N MET A 214 14.78 20.22 -42.59
CA MET A 214 13.96 21.31 -42.06
C MET A 214 12.51 20.91 -41.76
N ASN A 215 11.96 19.96 -42.52
CA ASN A 215 10.63 19.41 -42.28
C ASN A 215 10.52 17.98 -42.83
N ILE A 216 9.67 17.18 -42.19
CA ILE A 216 9.27 15.83 -42.56
C ILE A 216 7.74 15.81 -42.51
N GLU A 217 7.08 15.52 -43.63
CA GLU A 217 5.62 15.51 -43.75
C GLU A 217 5.15 14.16 -44.28
N TYR A 218 4.09 13.61 -43.69
CA TYR A 218 3.44 12.41 -44.20
C TYR A 218 2.72 12.69 -45.51
N VAL A 219 2.85 11.79 -46.48
CA VAL A 219 2.07 11.88 -47.72
C VAL A 219 0.66 11.39 -47.43
N LYS A 220 -0.30 12.30 -47.32
CA LYS A 220 -1.71 11.99 -46.94
C LYS A 220 -2.33 10.87 -47.78
N SER A 221 -1.95 10.77 -49.05
CA SER A 221 -2.50 9.81 -50.01
C SER A 221 -1.80 8.44 -50.02
N MET A 222 -0.71 8.24 -49.27
CA MET A 222 0.13 7.03 -49.34
C MET A 222 0.59 6.59 -47.95
N GLU A 223 0.16 5.40 -47.54
CA GLU A 223 0.63 4.80 -46.29
C GLU A 223 2.15 4.63 -46.28
N ASN A 224 2.77 4.90 -45.13
CA ASN A 224 4.21 4.72 -44.86
C ASN A 224 5.17 5.51 -45.77
N LYS A 225 4.67 6.55 -46.46
CA LYS A 225 5.50 7.48 -47.23
C LYS A 225 5.56 8.85 -46.60
N TYR A 226 6.74 9.43 -46.63
CA TYR A 226 7.04 10.74 -46.08
C TYR A 226 7.89 11.53 -47.07
N VAL A 227 7.70 12.83 -47.05
CA VAL A 227 8.51 13.79 -47.77
C VAL A 227 9.38 14.50 -46.76
N SER A 228 10.68 14.52 -47.01
CA SER A 228 11.63 15.27 -46.22
C SER A 228 12.29 16.34 -47.09
N ILE A 229 12.55 17.50 -46.50
CA ILE A 229 13.17 18.62 -47.18
C ILE A 229 14.39 19.13 -46.43
N SER A 230 15.38 19.65 -47.15
CA SER A 230 16.58 20.24 -46.57
C SER A 230 16.73 21.73 -46.86
N ASN A 231 17.53 22.40 -46.04
CA ASN A 231 18.01 23.75 -46.33
C ASN A 231 19.07 23.79 -47.46
N TYR A 232 19.36 22.65 -48.09
CA TYR A 232 20.31 22.50 -49.20
C TYR A 232 19.62 22.05 -50.50
N GLY A 233 18.32 22.35 -50.62
CA GLY A 233 17.61 22.27 -51.88
C GLY A 233 17.13 20.89 -52.27
N GLU A 234 17.07 19.95 -51.32
CA GLU A 234 16.61 18.59 -51.56
C GLU A 234 15.15 18.44 -51.14
N ILE A 235 14.34 17.81 -51.99
CA ILE A 235 13.02 17.26 -51.64
C ILE A 235 13.07 15.77 -51.92
N ILE A 236 12.96 14.96 -50.88
CA ILE A 236 13.13 13.51 -50.96
C ILE A 236 11.84 12.83 -50.51
N LEU A 237 11.30 11.98 -51.38
CA LEU A 237 10.23 11.05 -51.04
C LEU A 237 10.84 9.76 -50.51
N SER A 238 10.30 9.27 -49.41
CA SER A 238 10.92 8.28 -48.57
C SER A 238 9.86 7.25 -48.13
N GLU A 239 10.17 5.96 -48.23
CA GLU A 239 9.30 4.86 -47.82
C GLU A 239 10.06 3.92 -46.88
N ARG A 240 9.53 3.73 -45.67
CA ARG A 240 10.17 2.85 -44.68
C ARG A 240 9.76 1.40 -44.90
N GLN A 241 10.74 0.53 -45.13
CA GLN A 241 10.56 -0.92 -45.19
C GLN A 241 11.44 -1.60 -44.12
N GLY A 242 10.87 -1.77 -42.93
CA GLY A 242 11.60 -2.25 -41.75
C GLY A 242 12.70 -1.26 -41.31
N ASN A 243 13.96 -1.69 -41.41
CA ASN A 243 15.13 -0.85 -41.10
C ASN A 243 15.73 -0.18 -42.35
N ARG A 244 15.21 -0.48 -43.55
CA ARG A 244 15.65 0.16 -44.78
C ARG A 244 14.75 1.35 -45.09
N LEU A 245 15.38 2.36 -45.65
CA LEU A 245 14.70 3.51 -46.18
C LEU A 245 14.90 3.59 -47.69
N LEU A 246 13.83 3.39 -48.45
CA LEU A 246 13.83 3.61 -49.89
C LEU A 246 13.62 5.09 -50.16
N THR A 247 14.55 5.73 -50.88
CA THR A 247 14.49 7.15 -51.17
C THR A 247 14.43 7.44 -52.67
N GLN A 248 13.66 8.46 -53.03
CA GLN A 248 13.56 9.03 -54.35
C GLN A 248 13.71 10.55 -54.23
N LYS A 249 14.79 11.11 -54.79
CA LYS A 249 14.96 12.56 -54.89
C LYS A 249 13.99 13.11 -55.92
N LEU A 250 13.00 13.87 -55.48
CA LEU A 250 12.02 14.53 -56.35
C LEU A 250 12.53 15.88 -56.85
N PHE A 251 13.39 16.53 -56.07
CA PHE A 251 13.99 17.81 -56.38
C PHE A 251 15.38 17.91 -55.74
N ASN A 252 16.33 18.52 -56.45
CA ASN A 252 17.70 18.72 -55.97
C ASN A 252 18.36 19.92 -56.68
N ASP A 253 18.32 21.07 -56.03
CA ASP A 253 18.99 22.29 -56.51
C ASP A 253 19.41 23.15 -55.31
N SER A 254 20.72 23.20 -55.04
CA SER A 254 21.29 23.80 -53.82
C SER A 254 21.08 25.31 -53.70
N LYS A 255 20.52 25.97 -54.71
CA LYS A 255 20.13 27.38 -54.60
C LYS A 255 18.93 27.62 -53.70
N TYR A 256 18.13 26.58 -53.40
CA TYR A 256 16.96 26.69 -52.54
C TYR A 256 17.28 26.30 -51.10
N ASP A 257 16.83 27.13 -50.15
CA ASP A 257 16.83 26.85 -48.71
C ASP A 257 15.39 26.51 -48.30
N PHE A 258 14.97 25.24 -48.37
CA PHE A 258 13.60 24.86 -48.03
C PHE A 258 13.36 24.91 -46.52
N ARG A 259 12.16 25.33 -46.11
CA ARG A 259 11.78 25.50 -44.69
C ARG A 259 10.57 24.73 -44.26
N ASP A 260 9.63 24.53 -45.17
CA ASP A 260 8.39 23.84 -44.88
C ASP A 260 7.90 23.09 -46.11
N VAL A 261 7.20 21.99 -45.88
CA VAL A 261 6.59 21.19 -46.92
C VAL A 261 5.21 20.75 -46.45
N GLU A 262 4.23 20.83 -47.34
CA GLU A 262 2.90 20.26 -47.11
C GLU A 262 2.48 19.39 -48.31
N THR A 263 1.69 18.35 -48.02
CA THR A 263 1.19 17.42 -49.04
C THR A 263 -0.33 17.47 -49.17
N GLU A 264 -0.79 17.34 -50.42
CA GLU A 264 -2.20 17.28 -50.77
C GLU A 264 -2.74 15.85 -50.84
N ASN A 265 -4.06 15.73 -50.80
CA ASN A 265 -4.76 14.44 -50.89
C ASN A 265 -4.60 13.76 -52.26
N ASP A 266 -4.36 14.53 -53.33
CA ASP A 266 -4.04 13.97 -54.66
C ASP A 266 -2.58 13.50 -54.76
N GLY A 267 -1.78 13.76 -53.71
CA GLY A 267 -0.38 13.45 -53.61
C GLY A 267 0.54 14.62 -53.95
N SER A 268 0.05 15.76 -54.45
CA SER A 268 0.90 16.92 -54.78
C SER A 268 1.69 17.41 -53.57
N ILE A 269 2.90 17.93 -53.81
CA ILE A 269 3.82 18.37 -52.76
C ILE A 269 4.16 19.83 -52.99
N TYR A 270 4.02 20.64 -51.95
CA TYR A 270 4.37 22.06 -51.97
C TYR A 270 5.48 22.28 -50.96
N ALA A 271 6.62 22.80 -51.41
CA ALA A 271 7.75 23.11 -50.55
C ALA A 271 8.10 24.59 -50.67
N VAL A 272 8.29 25.25 -49.53
CA VAL A 272 8.58 26.68 -49.48
C VAL A 272 10.04 26.93 -49.17
N SER A 273 10.65 27.88 -49.88
CA SER A 273 12.05 28.24 -49.71
C SER A 273 12.25 29.68 -49.25
N ARG A 274 13.21 29.91 -48.34
CA ARG A 274 13.59 31.27 -47.86
C ARG A 274 14.04 32.19 -48.99
N THR A 275 14.41 31.64 -50.13
CA THR A 275 14.83 32.40 -51.32
C THR A 275 13.66 33.02 -52.10
N GLY A 276 12.41 32.84 -51.64
CA GLY A 276 11.24 33.52 -52.21
C GLY A 276 10.42 32.66 -53.17
N GLN A 277 10.63 31.34 -53.20
CA GLN A 277 9.92 30.43 -54.10
C GLN A 277 9.12 29.36 -53.36
N VAL A 278 7.98 29.01 -53.95
CA VAL A 278 7.24 27.77 -53.66
C VAL A 278 7.49 26.81 -54.82
N VAL A 279 8.06 25.65 -54.53
CA VAL A 279 8.26 24.55 -55.47
C VAL A 279 7.09 23.59 -55.33
N VAL A 280 6.38 23.34 -56.43
CA VAL A 280 5.26 22.43 -56.51
C VAL A 280 5.67 21.20 -57.32
N ILE A 281 5.57 20.03 -56.72
CA ILE A 281 5.74 18.74 -57.39
C ILE A 281 4.36 18.13 -57.58
N GLY A 282 4.01 17.84 -58.82
CA GLY A 282 2.72 17.25 -59.18
C GLY A 282 2.54 15.82 -58.65
N PRO A 283 1.32 15.28 -58.74
CA PRO A 283 1.00 13.94 -58.27
C PRO A 283 1.70 12.85 -59.11
N ASP A 284 2.08 13.19 -60.35
CA ASP A 284 2.87 12.35 -61.26
C ASP A 284 4.36 12.23 -60.87
N ARG A 285 4.82 12.98 -59.86
CA ARG A 285 6.21 13.07 -59.38
C ARG A 285 7.21 13.56 -60.42
N LYS A 286 6.75 14.07 -61.55
CA LYS A 286 7.60 14.53 -62.68
C LYS A 286 7.37 16.00 -63.00
N THR A 287 6.14 16.46 -62.83
CA THR A 287 5.78 17.86 -63.00
C THR A 287 6.37 18.66 -61.86
N VAL A 288 7.23 19.64 -62.18
CA VAL A 288 7.80 20.58 -61.22
C VAL A 288 7.47 22.00 -61.68
N LYS A 289 6.81 22.78 -60.83
CA LYS A 289 6.50 24.18 -61.08
C LYS A 289 7.06 25.05 -59.95
N ILE A 290 7.67 26.17 -60.32
CA ILE A 290 8.27 27.12 -59.38
C ILE A 290 7.44 28.39 -59.40
N LEU A 291 6.93 28.79 -58.24
CA LEU A 291 6.13 30.00 -58.05
C LEU A 291 6.97 31.02 -57.28
N ASN A 292 7.20 32.18 -57.86
CA ASN A 292 7.88 33.28 -57.17
C ASN A 292 6.86 34.02 -56.30
N VAL A 293 7.17 34.16 -55.02
CA VAL A 293 6.35 34.91 -54.05
C VAL A 293 7.13 36.13 -53.63
N GLU A 294 6.63 37.29 -54.03
CA GLU A 294 7.29 38.57 -53.80
C GLU A 294 6.63 39.34 -52.65
N ASN A 295 7.36 40.32 -52.11
CA ASN A 295 6.89 41.32 -51.14
C ASN A 295 6.47 40.79 -49.76
N ILE A 296 6.93 39.61 -49.34
CA ILE A 296 6.63 39.06 -48.00
C ILE A 296 7.86 38.62 -47.20
N GLY A 297 9.07 38.97 -47.65
CA GLY A 297 10.33 38.62 -47.00
C GLY A 297 10.74 37.15 -47.21
N HIS A 298 11.57 36.61 -46.32
CA HIS A 298 11.95 35.20 -46.40
C HIS A 298 10.76 34.32 -46.05
N LEU A 299 10.48 33.34 -46.91
CA LEU A 299 9.36 32.43 -46.70
C LEU A 299 9.67 31.41 -45.61
N MET A 300 8.67 31.10 -44.78
CA MET A 300 8.86 30.32 -43.54
C MET A 300 8.00 29.07 -43.47
N ARG A 301 6.72 29.16 -43.83
CA ARG A 301 5.73 28.11 -43.58
C ARG A 301 4.65 28.06 -44.66
N LEU A 302 4.08 26.89 -44.86
CA LEU A 302 2.89 26.65 -45.68
C LEU A 302 1.73 26.23 -44.78
N HIS A 303 0.51 26.59 -45.17
CA HIS A 303 -0.71 26.06 -44.57
C HIS A 303 -1.83 25.94 -45.60
N HIS A 304 -2.37 24.74 -45.76
CA HIS A 304 -3.59 24.52 -46.52
C HIS A 304 -4.76 25.29 -45.92
N LEU A 305 -5.45 26.04 -46.78
CA LEU A 305 -6.73 26.67 -46.50
C LEU A 305 -7.86 25.90 -47.20
N HIS A 306 -9.09 26.30 -46.92
CA HIS A 306 -10.24 25.83 -47.69
C HIS A 306 -10.18 26.35 -49.14
N ASP A 307 -10.91 25.70 -50.05
CA ASP A 307 -11.09 26.11 -51.47
C ASP A 307 -9.89 25.96 -52.42
N ASN A 308 -9.00 25.01 -52.18
CA ASN A 308 -7.78 24.76 -52.98
C ASN A 308 -6.85 25.99 -52.99
N ALA A 309 -6.64 26.55 -51.80
CA ALA A 309 -5.80 27.70 -51.58
C ALA A 309 -4.79 27.36 -50.49
N MET A 310 -3.54 27.80 -50.69
CA MET A 310 -2.47 27.61 -49.73
C MET A 310 -2.00 28.96 -49.21
N LEU A 311 -1.96 29.12 -47.89
CA LEU A 311 -1.31 30.23 -47.24
C LEU A 311 0.20 30.01 -47.25
N VAL A 312 0.93 31.00 -47.73
CA VAL A 312 2.38 31.09 -47.62
C VAL A 312 2.68 32.19 -46.62
N VAL A 313 3.44 31.87 -45.58
CA VAL A 313 3.82 32.82 -44.54
C VAL A 313 5.29 33.16 -44.71
N GLY A 314 5.59 34.44 -44.87
CA GLY A 314 6.93 34.98 -44.85
C GLY A 314 7.20 35.84 -43.61
N GLU A 315 8.46 36.19 -43.41
CA GLU A 315 8.90 37.01 -42.26
C GLU A 315 8.14 38.35 -42.16
N ASN A 316 7.73 38.95 -43.28
CA ASN A 316 7.13 40.28 -43.32
C ASN A 316 5.78 40.34 -44.07
N GLY A 317 5.14 39.20 -44.31
CA GLY A 317 3.88 39.18 -45.05
C GLY A 317 3.28 37.81 -45.25
N LEU A 318 2.10 37.79 -45.86
CA LEU A 318 1.31 36.62 -46.18
C LEU A 318 1.00 36.58 -47.67
N ALA A 319 0.97 35.39 -48.27
CA ALA A 319 0.53 35.22 -49.64
C ALA A 319 -0.44 34.05 -49.76
N ILE A 320 -1.31 34.11 -50.77
CA ILE A 320 -2.21 33.00 -51.13
C ILE A 320 -1.79 32.45 -52.48
N VAL A 321 -1.55 31.14 -52.52
CA VAL A 321 -1.33 30.38 -53.74
C VAL A 321 -2.62 29.66 -54.12
N ASP A 322 -3.01 29.78 -55.39
CA ASP A 322 -4.06 28.97 -56.01
C ASP A 322 -3.48 27.59 -56.35
N GLU A 323 -3.95 26.53 -55.70
CA GLU A 323 -3.43 25.17 -55.93
C GLU A 323 -3.89 24.60 -57.29
N LYS A 324 -5.03 25.06 -57.83
CA LYS A 324 -5.53 24.61 -59.13
C LYS A 324 -4.82 25.29 -60.30
N ARG A 325 -4.66 26.61 -60.21
CA ARG A 325 -3.99 27.41 -61.25
C ARG A 325 -2.47 27.40 -61.09
N LEU A 326 -1.98 26.96 -59.92
CA LEU A 326 -0.59 26.98 -59.52
C LEU A 326 0.00 28.37 -59.75
N MET A 327 -0.56 29.38 -59.10
CA MET A 327 -0.12 30.77 -59.19
C MET A 327 -0.37 31.52 -57.89
N VAL A 328 0.46 32.52 -57.60
CA VAL A 328 0.21 33.43 -56.48
C VAL A 328 -0.99 34.32 -56.82
N ARG A 329 -2.03 34.29 -55.99
CA ARG A 329 -3.23 35.13 -56.14
C ARG A 329 -3.01 36.53 -55.58
N VAL A 330 -2.41 36.61 -54.39
CA VAL A 330 -2.21 37.86 -53.66
C VAL A 330 -1.05 37.72 -52.68
N SER A 331 -0.31 38.80 -52.49
CA SER A 331 0.68 38.99 -51.43
C SER A 331 0.32 40.24 -50.63
N GLN A 332 0.33 40.13 -49.31
CA GLN A 332 -0.04 41.18 -48.37
C GLN A 332 1.09 41.37 -47.35
N PRO A 333 1.77 42.53 -47.34
CA PRO A 333 2.74 42.87 -46.31
C PRO A 333 2.07 43.00 -44.94
N LEU A 334 2.80 42.61 -43.89
CA LEU A 334 2.41 42.76 -42.49
C LEU A 334 3.19 43.93 -41.85
N PRO A 335 2.60 44.65 -40.86
CA PRO A 335 3.28 45.73 -40.17
C PRO A 335 4.24 45.27 -39.06
N PHE A 336 4.43 43.96 -38.90
CA PHE A 336 5.30 43.32 -37.91
C PHE A 336 6.06 42.15 -38.54
N THR A 337 7.15 41.73 -37.88
CA THR A 337 7.97 40.61 -38.34
C THR A 337 7.58 39.32 -37.63
N VAL A 338 7.17 38.32 -38.41
CA VAL A 338 6.79 36.99 -37.94
C VAL A 338 8.04 36.24 -37.47
N ALA A 339 7.98 35.72 -36.23
CA ALA A 339 9.02 34.89 -35.63
C ALA A 339 8.70 33.39 -35.73
N THR A 340 7.45 33.01 -35.52
CA THR A 340 6.97 31.63 -35.70
C THR A 340 5.46 31.63 -35.94
N ILE A 341 4.94 30.48 -36.33
CA ILE A 341 3.54 30.28 -36.67
C ILE A 341 3.06 28.97 -36.07
N ALA A 342 1.81 28.96 -35.64
CA ALA A 342 1.17 27.75 -35.16
C ALA A 342 -0.34 27.81 -35.40
N ARG A 343 -1.01 26.72 -35.02
CA ARG A 343 -2.46 26.59 -35.14
C ARG A 343 -3.07 26.34 -33.76
N LYS A 344 -4.18 27.02 -33.49
CA LYS A 344 -5.04 26.79 -32.34
C LYS A 344 -6.44 26.50 -32.86
N ASN A 345 -6.89 25.25 -32.74
CA ASN A 345 -8.11 24.77 -33.38
C ASN A 345 -8.09 25.00 -34.91
N ASN A 346 -8.98 25.83 -35.43
CA ASN A 346 -9.02 26.18 -36.84
C ASN A 346 -8.29 27.50 -37.17
N ASP A 347 -7.83 28.21 -36.13
CA ASP A 347 -7.25 29.53 -36.31
C ASP A 347 -5.72 29.47 -36.40
N ILE A 348 -5.17 30.32 -37.26
CA ILE A 348 -3.73 30.47 -37.45
C ILE A 348 -3.25 31.59 -36.52
N ILE A 349 -2.19 31.33 -35.77
CA ILE A 349 -1.56 32.30 -34.87
C ILE A 349 -0.17 32.60 -35.39
N LEU A 350 0.12 33.89 -35.61
CA LEU A 350 1.45 34.39 -35.90
C LEU A 350 2.04 34.97 -34.62
N PHE A 351 3.24 34.55 -34.25
CA PHE A 351 3.99 35.14 -33.15
C PHE A 351 5.04 36.08 -33.74
N ASP A 352 5.12 37.31 -33.24
CA ASP A 352 6.11 38.27 -33.71
C ASP A 352 7.42 38.21 -32.90
N ASN A 353 8.40 39.03 -33.28
CA ASN A 353 9.67 39.16 -32.56
C ASN A 353 9.62 40.10 -31.35
N GLN A 354 8.46 40.72 -31.05
CA GLN A 354 8.24 41.66 -29.95
C GLN A 354 7.45 41.04 -28.78
N GLY A 355 7.03 39.78 -28.90
CA GLY A 355 6.28 39.07 -27.86
C GLY A 355 4.77 39.25 -27.95
N MET A 356 4.26 39.55 -29.15
CA MET A 356 2.84 39.60 -29.48
C MET A 356 2.43 38.35 -30.27
N MET A 357 1.16 37.99 -30.12
CA MET A 357 0.50 36.96 -30.92
C MET A 357 -0.65 37.57 -31.70
N HIS A 358 -0.76 37.19 -32.97
CA HIS A 358 -1.71 37.72 -33.93
C HIS A 358 -2.60 36.58 -34.43
N LEU A 359 -3.86 36.55 -34.01
CA LEU A 359 -4.85 35.59 -34.45
C LEU A 359 -5.40 36.00 -35.82
N LEU A 360 -5.12 35.20 -36.84
CA LEU A 360 -5.46 35.50 -38.23
C LEU A 360 -6.95 35.20 -38.50
N LYS A 361 -7.69 36.19 -39.00
CA LYS A 361 -9.08 36.07 -39.49
C LYS A 361 -9.19 36.28 -41.00
N GLY A 362 -8.20 36.96 -41.58
CA GLY A 362 -7.99 37.19 -43.01
C GLY A 362 -6.58 37.75 -43.22
N LEU A 363 -6.15 37.91 -44.47
CA LEU A 363 -4.77 38.35 -44.79
C LEU A 363 -4.39 39.71 -44.17
N ASP A 364 -5.35 40.60 -44.02
CA ASP A 364 -5.22 41.94 -43.45
C ASP A 364 -6.01 42.11 -42.14
N GLN A 365 -6.68 41.05 -41.68
CA GLN A 365 -7.56 41.06 -40.52
C GLN A 365 -7.03 40.10 -39.46
N TYR A 366 -6.50 40.65 -38.38
CA TYR A 366 -6.01 39.88 -37.25
C TYR A 366 -6.30 40.56 -35.93
N THR A 367 -6.41 39.78 -34.86
CA THR A 367 -6.53 40.27 -33.49
C THR A 367 -5.18 40.12 -32.80
N THR A 368 -4.67 41.19 -32.18
CA THR A 368 -3.36 41.21 -31.54
C THR A 368 -3.51 41.14 -30.03
N GLU A 369 -2.80 40.19 -29.42
CA GLU A 369 -2.75 39.99 -27.98
C GLU A 369 -1.28 39.84 -27.55
N LYS A 370 -0.99 40.16 -26.28
CA LYS A 370 0.34 39.93 -25.73
C LYS A 370 0.50 38.45 -25.41
N VAL A 371 1.64 37.85 -25.77
CA VAL A 371 1.95 36.48 -25.34
C VAL A 371 1.96 36.43 -23.81
N PRO A 372 1.23 35.49 -23.17
CA PRO A 372 1.18 35.40 -21.70
C PRO A 372 2.57 35.12 -21.09
N ALA A 373 3.40 34.37 -21.80
CA ALA A 373 4.71 33.94 -21.36
C ALA A 373 5.83 34.91 -21.80
N PRO A 374 6.86 35.13 -20.96
CA PRO A 374 7.99 35.97 -21.31
C PRO A 374 8.96 35.27 -22.27
N GLY A 375 9.51 36.03 -23.22
CA GLY A 375 10.54 35.57 -24.15
C GLY A 375 10.07 35.54 -25.59
N LYS A 376 10.97 35.08 -26.48
CA LYS A 376 10.67 34.93 -27.90
C LYS A 376 10.16 33.51 -28.16
N VAL A 377 8.89 33.40 -28.55
CA VAL A 377 8.24 32.13 -28.90
C VAL A 377 8.86 31.60 -30.20
N THR A 378 9.25 30.33 -30.18
CA THR A 378 9.79 29.60 -31.34
C THR A 378 8.97 28.37 -31.69
N ALA A 379 8.25 27.81 -30.72
CA ALA A 379 7.31 26.71 -30.91
C ALA A 379 6.05 26.94 -30.07
N TYR A 380 4.91 26.45 -30.53
CA TYR A 380 3.65 26.52 -29.81
C TYR A 380 2.81 25.27 -30.09
N CYS A 381 2.09 24.80 -29.07
CA CYS A 381 1.03 23.82 -29.26
C CYS A 381 -0.11 24.04 -28.26
N TYR A 382 -1.27 23.48 -28.58
CA TYR A 382 -2.48 23.60 -27.79
C TYR A 382 -3.19 22.25 -27.73
N SER A 383 -3.75 21.93 -26.56
CA SER A 383 -4.66 20.79 -26.39
C SER A 383 -5.99 21.26 -25.83
N GLN A 384 -7.07 21.02 -26.58
CA GLN A 384 -8.43 21.33 -26.15
C GLN A 384 -8.90 20.42 -25.01
N GLU A 385 -8.50 19.15 -25.05
CA GLU A 385 -8.84 18.14 -24.04
C GLU A 385 -8.30 18.55 -22.66
N LEU A 386 -6.99 18.83 -22.60
CA LEU A 386 -6.34 19.30 -21.38
C LEU A 386 -6.68 20.77 -21.06
N GLY A 387 -7.01 21.56 -22.10
CA GLY A 387 -7.06 23.02 -22.06
C GLY A 387 -5.75 23.63 -21.61
N ILE A 388 -4.66 23.16 -22.22
CA ILE A 388 -3.31 23.65 -21.96
C ILE A 388 -2.76 24.24 -23.25
N GLU A 389 -2.16 25.42 -23.14
CA GLU A 389 -1.33 26.03 -24.17
C GLU A 389 0.14 25.91 -23.75
N ALA A 390 1.02 25.51 -24.66
CA ALA A 390 2.45 25.43 -24.40
C ALA A 390 3.23 26.32 -25.36
N PHE A 391 4.13 27.12 -24.80
CA PHE A 391 4.98 28.08 -25.50
C PHE A 391 6.45 27.69 -25.30
N GLY A 392 7.11 27.29 -26.38
CA GLY A 392 8.53 26.98 -26.41
C GLY A 392 9.33 28.22 -26.78
N MET A 393 10.35 28.54 -25.99
CA MET A 393 11.12 29.76 -26.12
C MET A 393 12.47 29.55 -26.81
N SER A 394 13.06 30.64 -27.28
CA SER A 394 14.39 30.64 -27.90
C SER A 394 15.53 30.29 -26.95
N ASP A 395 15.33 30.38 -25.64
CA ASP A 395 16.32 30.07 -24.60
C ASP A 395 16.21 28.63 -24.06
N GLY A 396 15.23 27.86 -24.54
CA GLY A 396 14.96 26.49 -24.07
C GLY A 396 13.96 26.39 -22.92
N THR A 397 13.45 27.50 -22.42
CA THR A 397 12.33 27.49 -21.47
C THR A 397 11.05 27.07 -22.19
N ILE A 398 10.23 26.25 -21.53
CA ILE A 398 8.85 25.98 -21.95
C ILE A 398 7.91 26.60 -20.90
N TRP A 399 6.88 27.30 -21.35
CA TRP A 399 5.81 27.80 -20.49
C TRP A 399 4.50 27.11 -20.85
N THR A 400 3.78 26.61 -19.86
CA THR A 400 2.40 26.14 -20.06
C THR A 400 1.40 27.09 -19.40
N VAL A 401 0.23 27.23 -20.01
CA VAL A 401 -0.88 28.03 -19.50
C VAL A 401 -2.09 27.12 -19.40
N ASP A 402 -2.67 27.05 -18.20
CA ASP A 402 -3.87 26.26 -17.94
C ASP A 402 -5.18 27.02 -18.31
N LYS A 403 -6.33 26.34 -18.18
CA LYS A 403 -7.66 26.94 -18.45
C LYS A 403 -7.98 28.16 -17.58
N THR A 404 -7.33 28.31 -16.43
CA THR A 404 -7.54 29.43 -15.50
C THR A 404 -6.58 30.59 -15.75
N GLY A 405 -5.65 30.45 -16.70
CA GLY A 405 -4.65 31.45 -17.04
C GLY A 405 -3.40 31.40 -16.16
N HIS A 406 -3.22 30.38 -15.33
CA HIS A 406 -1.99 30.22 -14.55
C HIS A 406 -0.84 29.79 -15.46
N LEU A 407 0.29 30.49 -15.32
CA LEU A 407 1.53 30.23 -16.03
C LEU A 407 2.42 29.31 -15.22
N HIS A 408 2.87 28.24 -15.86
CA HIS A 408 3.80 27.28 -15.29
C HIS A 408 5.10 27.28 -16.09
N LYS A 409 6.24 27.34 -15.39
CA LYS A 409 7.57 27.36 -16.01
C LYS A 409 8.18 25.96 -15.98
N MET A 410 8.59 25.46 -17.13
CA MET A 410 9.20 24.15 -17.30
C MET A 410 10.65 24.33 -17.80
N LEU A 411 11.59 23.78 -17.03
CA LEU A 411 13.03 23.90 -17.29
C LEU A 411 13.61 22.52 -17.62
N GLY A 412 14.47 22.45 -18.63
CA GLY A 412 15.19 21.21 -18.94
C GLY A 412 15.91 21.19 -20.28
N HIS A 413 15.50 21.99 -21.25
CA HIS A 413 16.28 22.22 -22.46
C HIS A 413 17.33 23.32 -22.25
N LEU A 414 18.43 23.24 -23.00
CA LEU A 414 19.57 24.16 -22.91
C LEU A 414 19.65 25.15 -24.08
N SER A 415 18.73 25.03 -25.04
CA SER A 415 18.71 25.83 -26.25
C SER A 415 17.29 25.92 -26.81
N ARG A 416 17.12 26.71 -27.88
CA ARG A 416 15.85 26.98 -28.57
C ARG A 416 15.00 25.72 -28.74
N ILE A 417 13.73 25.82 -28.35
CA ILE A 417 12.72 24.81 -28.66
C ILE A 417 12.38 24.88 -30.15
N SER A 418 12.56 23.78 -30.87
CA SER A 418 12.30 23.69 -32.30
C SER A 418 10.87 23.27 -32.62
N LYS A 419 10.26 22.39 -31.81
CA LYS A 419 8.86 21.98 -31.95
C LYS A 419 8.28 21.51 -30.62
N LEU A 420 6.98 21.69 -30.46
CA LEU A 420 6.17 21.19 -29.33
C LEU A 420 4.97 20.43 -29.89
N ILE A 421 4.65 19.29 -29.28
CA ILE A 421 3.49 18.46 -29.63
C ILE A 421 2.86 17.97 -28.33
N ILE A 422 1.53 18.08 -28.18
CA ILE A 422 0.81 17.42 -27.08
C ILE A 422 0.10 16.19 -27.66
N GLY A 423 0.34 15.04 -27.05
CA GLY A 423 -0.29 13.77 -27.43
C GLY A 423 -0.47 12.88 -26.20
N GLU A 424 -1.61 12.21 -26.10
CA GLU A 424 -1.92 11.28 -24.99
C GLU A 424 -1.68 11.87 -23.59
N HIS A 425 -2.11 13.12 -23.36
CA HIS A 425 -1.95 13.88 -22.11
C HIS A 425 -0.51 14.27 -21.76
N LEU A 426 0.46 14.00 -22.63
CA LEU A 426 1.87 14.31 -22.45
C LEU A 426 2.32 15.40 -23.44
N LEU A 427 3.31 16.19 -23.02
CA LEU A 427 3.95 17.18 -23.87
C LEU A 427 5.28 16.62 -24.36
N TYR A 428 5.52 16.71 -25.66
CA TYR A 428 6.78 16.37 -26.32
C TYR A 428 7.44 17.65 -26.82
N SER A 429 8.74 17.76 -26.61
CA SER A 429 9.53 18.89 -27.12
C SER A 429 10.81 18.42 -27.78
N SER A 430 11.18 19.09 -28.85
CA SER A 430 12.49 18.97 -29.48
C SER A 430 13.25 20.29 -29.39
N SER A 431 14.57 20.22 -29.35
CA SER A 431 15.42 21.40 -29.11
C SER A 431 16.71 21.36 -29.92
N TYR A 432 17.30 22.55 -30.07
CA TYR A 432 18.65 22.72 -30.60
C TYR A 432 19.74 22.25 -29.63
N ASP A 433 19.40 21.79 -28.42
CA ASP A 433 20.36 21.07 -27.58
C ASP A 433 20.58 19.61 -28.02
N GLY A 434 19.83 19.14 -29.01
CA GLY A 434 19.94 17.79 -29.56
C GLY A 434 19.09 16.74 -28.86
N SER A 435 18.24 17.15 -27.92
CA SER A 435 17.37 16.24 -27.19
C SER A 435 15.90 16.37 -27.57
N VAL A 436 15.19 15.24 -27.47
CA VAL A 436 13.73 15.18 -27.40
C VAL A 436 13.33 14.83 -25.98
N LYS A 437 12.45 15.63 -25.38
CA LYS A 437 11.99 15.44 -24.01
C LYS A 437 10.49 15.24 -23.94
N LEU A 438 10.09 14.44 -22.96
CA LEU A 438 8.72 14.16 -22.58
C LEU A 438 8.43 14.83 -21.24
N TRP A 439 7.28 15.49 -21.15
CA TRP A 439 6.86 16.24 -19.98
C TRP A 439 5.44 15.88 -19.57
N VAL A 440 5.17 15.98 -18.27
CA VAL A 440 3.82 15.95 -17.72
C VAL A 440 3.36 17.40 -17.57
N PRO A 441 2.51 17.93 -18.49
CA PRO A 441 2.21 19.36 -18.56
C PRO A 441 1.45 19.89 -17.33
N THR A 442 0.82 18.99 -16.55
CA THR A 442 0.06 19.31 -15.33
C THR A 442 0.88 19.23 -14.05
N ASN A 443 2.16 18.80 -14.10
CA ASN A 443 2.98 18.58 -12.91
C ASN A 443 4.31 19.34 -13.00
N GLU A 444 4.36 20.53 -12.40
CA GLU A 444 5.55 21.39 -12.37
C GLU A 444 6.78 20.75 -11.71
N LYS A 445 6.55 19.82 -10.78
CA LYS A 445 7.64 19.18 -10.02
C LYS A 445 8.21 17.95 -10.73
N ALA A 446 7.55 17.49 -11.79
CA ALA A 446 8.05 16.38 -12.57
C ALA A 446 9.22 16.85 -13.44
N GLU A 447 10.39 16.24 -13.24
CA GLU A 447 11.51 16.44 -14.15
C GLU A 447 11.17 15.86 -15.54
N PRO A 448 11.59 16.52 -16.63
CA PRO A 448 11.41 15.97 -17.97
C PRO A 448 12.20 14.68 -18.15
N MET A 449 11.62 13.78 -18.93
CA MET A 449 12.31 12.59 -19.39
C MET A 449 12.95 12.85 -20.74
N THR A 450 14.27 12.63 -20.84
CA THR A 450 14.95 12.62 -22.14
C THR A 450 14.65 11.32 -22.86
N LEU A 451 13.90 11.40 -23.96
CA LEU A 451 13.57 10.26 -24.84
C LEU A 451 14.75 9.93 -25.74
N VAL A 452 15.38 10.96 -26.31
CA VAL A 452 16.52 10.84 -27.23
C VAL A 452 17.47 12.00 -26.98
N ASP A 453 18.76 11.73 -27.12
CA ASP A 453 19.82 12.72 -27.21
C ASP A 453 20.75 12.32 -28.36
N THR A 454 20.75 13.11 -29.44
CA THR A 454 21.61 12.87 -30.62
C THR A 454 22.86 13.75 -30.61
N GLY A 455 22.93 14.76 -29.74
CA GLY A 455 23.96 15.81 -29.75
C GLY A 455 23.94 16.72 -30.99
N ASN A 456 23.03 16.53 -31.95
CA ASN A 456 22.87 17.39 -33.13
C ASN A 456 21.58 18.20 -33.01
N TRP A 457 21.59 19.46 -33.44
CA TRP A 457 20.40 20.30 -33.34
C TRP A 457 19.21 19.67 -34.06
N ILE A 458 18.12 19.46 -33.33
CA ILE A 458 16.90 18.88 -33.91
C ILE A 458 16.11 20.02 -34.55
N MET A 459 16.01 19.96 -35.87
CA MET A 459 15.39 20.98 -36.70
C MET A 459 13.90 20.73 -36.89
N HIS A 460 13.52 19.45 -36.98
CA HIS A 460 12.13 19.02 -37.06
C HIS A 460 11.87 17.80 -36.19
N PHE A 461 10.65 17.70 -35.67
CA PHE A 461 10.13 16.57 -34.91
C PHE A 461 8.65 16.39 -35.26
N ASP A 462 8.23 15.16 -35.57
CA ASP A 462 6.84 14.85 -35.82
C ASP A 462 6.46 13.45 -35.30
N PHE A 463 5.20 13.29 -34.88
CA PHE A 463 4.74 12.10 -34.17
C PHE A 463 3.74 11.29 -35.00
N ASP A 464 4.06 10.03 -35.25
CA ASP A 464 3.14 9.04 -35.80
C ASP A 464 2.29 8.44 -34.69
N SER A 465 1.08 8.96 -34.49
CA SER A 465 0.16 8.41 -33.49
C SER A 465 -0.24 6.97 -33.78
N THR A 466 -0.29 6.59 -35.05
CA THR A 466 -0.73 5.26 -35.51
C THR A 466 0.36 4.23 -35.24
N ASN A 467 1.59 4.52 -35.64
CA ASN A 467 2.70 3.58 -35.53
C ASN A 467 3.50 3.71 -34.22
N LYS A 468 3.08 4.61 -33.30
CA LYS A 468 3.81 4.91 -32.04
C LYS A 468 5.30 5.15 -32.28
N THR A 469 5.58 5.83 -33.38
CA THR A 469 6.92 6.14 -33.86
C THR A 469 7.01 7.65 -34.00
N PHE A 470 8.14 8.26 -33.72
CA PHE A 470 8.36 9.64 -34.12
C PHE A 470 9.51 9.74 -35.10
N TRP A 471 9.47 10.79 -35.90
CA TRP A 471 10.51 11.17 -36.84
C TRP A 471 11.17 12.45 -36.36
N MET A 472 12.48 12.51 -36.53
CA MET A 472 13.23 13.75 -36.34
C MET A 472 14.20 13.97 -37.50
N GLY A 473 14.40 15.25 -37.79
CA GLY A 473 15.38 15.73 -38.73
C GLY A 473 16.42 16.58 -37.99
N ASP A 474 17.70 16.34 -38.22
CA ASP A 474 18.77 17.10 -37.59
C ASP A 474 19.54 18.02 -38.56
N VAL A 475 20.38 18.87 -37.98
CA VAL A 475 21.20 19.86 -38.71
C VAL A 475 22.25 19.24 -39.64
N LYS A 476 22.59 17.96 -39.47
CA LYS A 476 23.57 17.24 -40.30
C LYS A 476 22.94 16.47 -41.46
N GLY A 477 21.62 16.58 -41.65
CA GLY A 477 20.92 15.86 -42.71
C GLY A 477 20.51 14.45 -42.34
N ASN A 478 20.53 14.12 -41.05
CA ASN A 478 20.06 12.82 -40.59
C ASN A 478 18.54 12.83 -40.40
N LEU A 479 17.91 11.77 -40.92
CA LEU A 479 16.57 11.36 -40.60
C LEU A 479 16.65 10.25 -39.56
N THR A 480 16.02 10.45 -38.41
CA THR A 480 15.97 9.43 -37.36
C THR A 480 14.53 9.07 -37.05
N ALA A 481 14.22 7.79 -37.08
CA ALA A 481 12.95 7.24 -36.61
C ALA A 481 13.14 6.49 -35.30
N VAL A 482 12.21 6.70 -34.38
CA VAL A 482 12.27 6.13 -33.04
C VAL A 482 10.94 5.50 -32.67
N ASN A 483 10.98 4.21 -32.35
CA ASN A 483 9.84 3.50 -31.80
C ASN A 483 9.74 3.76 -30.29
N ILE A 484 8.62 4.30 -29.82
CA ILE A 484 8.39 4.59 -28.39
C ILE A 484 7.44 3.59 -27.71
N SER A 485 6.99 2.55 -28.41
CA SER A 485 6.09 1.54 -27.88
C SER A 485 6.84 0.57 -26.96
N VAL A 486 6.66 0.74 -25.64
CA VAL A 486 7.24 -0.18 -24.62
C VAL A 486 6.89 -1.65 -24.90
N PRO A 487 5.63 -2.02 -25.23
CA PRO A 487 5.32 -3.41 -25.59
C PRO A 487 6.15 -3.95 -26.76
N GLN A 488 6.30 -3.17 -27.84
CA GLN A 488 7.08 -3.59 -29.01
C GLN A 488 8.57 -3.72 -28.68
N MET A 489 9.12 -2.81 -27.86
CA MET A 489 10.50 -2.89 -27.38
C MET A 489 10.74 -4.18 -26.58
N VAL A 490 9.83 -4.48 -25.65
CA VAL A 490 9.89 -5.68 -24.81
C VAL A 490 9.84 -6.95 -25.66
N ASP A 491 8.96 -7.00 -26.67
CA ASP A 491 8.86 -8.14 -27.58
C ASP A 491 10.15 -8.35 -28.39
N VAL A 492 10.79 -7.27 -28.84
CA VAL A 492 12.09 -7.33 -29.52
C VAL A 492 13.17 -7.85 -28.58
N ILE A 493 13.25 -7.32 -27.36
CA ILE A 493 14.26 -7.73 -26.36
C ILE A 493 14.05 -9.21 -25.97
N ARG A 494 12.80 -9.63 -25.74
CA ARG A 494 12.47 -11.02 -25.41
C ARG A 494 12.99 -11.99 -26.48
N LYS A 495 12.84 -11.65 -27.76
CA LYS A 495 13.38 -12.45 -28.88
C LYS A 495 14.91 -12.48 -28.95
N LYS A 496 15.60 -11.49 -28.37
CA LYS A 496 17.07 -11.44 -28.29
C LYS A 496 17.64 -12.26 -27.13
N ILE A 497 16.85 -12.57 -26.10
CA ILE A 497 17.28 -13.36 -24.94
C ILE A 497 17.34 -14.84 -25.34
N LYS A 498 18.56 -15.39 -25.38
CA LYS A 498 18.82 -16.79 -25.77
C LYS A 498 19.13 -17.73 -24.60
N ARG A 499 19.39 -17.16 -23.41
CA ARG A 499 19.70 -17.90 -22.19
C ARG A 499 19.13 -17.20 -20.96
N ASN A 500 19.14 -17.90 -19.83
CA ASN A 500 18.82 -17.33 -18.53
C ASN A 500 20.08 -16.84 -17.79
N LEU A 501 19.88 -15.99 -16.78
CA LEU A 501 20.92 -15.63 -15.83
C LEU A 501 21.39 -16.87 -15.07
N THR A 502 22.69 -17.03 -14.83
CA THR A 502 23.16 -18.06 -13.90
C THR A 502 22.78 -17.69 -12.47
N THR A 503 22.89 -18.65 -11.53
CA THR A 503 22.63 -18.38 -10.11
C THR A 503 23.58 -17.32 -9.56
N GLU A 504 24.83 -17.30 -10.00
CA GLU A 504 25.83 -16.29 -9.61
C GLU A 504 25.48 -14.91 -10.17
N GLU A 505 25.12 -14.82 -11.45
CA GLU A 505 24.67 -13.58 -12.08
C GLU A 505 23.40 -13.06 -11.39
N TRP A 506 22.44 -13.94 -11.09
CA TRP A 506 21.21 -13.61 -10.38
C TRP A 506 21.51 -13.00 -9.01
N ASN A 507 22.34 -13.67 -8.22
CA ASN A 507 22.71 -13.21 -6.89
C ASN A 507 23.49 -11.88 -6.92
N TYR A 508 24.29 -11.65 -7.97
CA TYR A 508 25.06 -10.41 -8.13
C TYR A 508 24.17 -9.22 -8.54
N TYR A 509 23.26 -9.40 -9.49
CA TYR A 509 22.47 -8.28 -10.04
C TYR A 509 21.11 -8.07 -9.38
N ILE A 510 20.43 -9.14 -8.98
CA ILE A 510 19.05 -9.11 -8.46
C ILE A 510 19.05 -9.28 -6.94
N GLY A 511 19.89 -10.19 -6.43
CA GLY A 511 20.08 -10.43 -5.00
C GLY A 511 19.60 -11.80 -4.54
N GLN A 512 20.21 -12.30 -3.47
CA GLN A 512 19.97 -13.66 -2.94
C GLN A 512 18.57 -13.83 -2.33
N ASP A 513 17.98 -12.75 -1.84
CA ASP A 513 16.66 -12.76 -1.19
C ASP A 513 15.49 -12.77 -2.20
N VAL A 514 15.79 -12.66 -3.51
CA VAL A 514 14.79 -12.67 -4.57
C VAL A 514 14.74 -14.07 -5.21
N PRO A 515 13.57 -14.74 -5.24
CA PRO A 515 13.44 -16.07 -5.84
C PRO A 515 13.91 -16.11 -7.28
N TYR A 516 14.72 -17.11 -7.63
CA TYR A 516 15.25 -17.28 -8.99
C TYR A 516 14.12 -17.52 -10.01
N GLU A 517 14.19 -16.81 -11.15
CA GLU A 517 13.24 -16.94 -12.27
C GLU A 517 13.96 -17.05 -13.61
N THR A 518 13.32 -17.68 -14.59
CA THR A 518 13.82 -17.82 -15.96
C THR A 518 13.13 -16.85 -16.91
N PHE A 519 13.88 -16.25 -17.83
CA PHE A 519 13.42 -15.26 -18.81
C PHE A 519 13.36 -15.77 -20.25
N ALA A 520 14.28 -16.68 -20.64
CA ALA A 520 14.27 -17.33 -21.95
C ALA A 520 13.11 -18.33 -22.03
N GLN A 521 12.45 -18.38 -23.20
CA GLN A 521 11.40 -19.36 -23.53
C GLN A 521 11.97 -20.58 -24.24
#